data_AF-A0A4Q0SQF8-F1
#
_entry.id   AF-A0A4Q0SQF8-F1
#
_cell.length_a   1.000
_cell.length_b   1.000
_cell.length_c   1.000
_cell.angle_alpha   90.00
_cell.angle_beta   90.00
_cell.angle_gamma   90.00
#
_symmetry.space_group_name_H-M   'P 1'
#
loop_
_entity.id
_entity.type
_entity.pdbx_description
1 polymer ?
#
loop_
_entity_poly.entity_id
_entity_poly.type
_entity_poly.pdbx_seq_one_letter_code
_entity_poly.pdbx_strand_id
1 'polypeptide(L)' 'MVDEVTVRTAAETAWTVYRAAHPDVDVQDSRRCLLERYLQRRREERESDAEELASFGIAYLHQLPEDEC' A
#
# COMPACT_ATOMS: atom_id res chain seq x y z
N MET A 1 13.75 1.47 12.53
CA MET A 1 13.79 2.68 11.67
C MET A 1 13.96 2.36 10.19
N VAL A 2 14.74 1.34 9.78
CA VAL A 2 14.84 0.92 8.37
C VAL A 2 13.51 0.34 7.84
N ASP A 3 12.79 -0.38 8.68
CA ASP A 3 11.49 -0.97 8.33
C ASP A 3 10.41 0.08 8.05
N GLU A 4 10.37 1.19 8.81
CA GLU A 4 9.41 2.28 8.59
C GLU A 4 9.65 3.00 7.27
N VAL A 5 10.92 3.27 6.93
CA VAL A 5 11.27 3.87 5.63
C VAL A 5 10.87 2.93 4.49
N THR A 6 11.13 1.63 4.67
CA THR A 6 10.80 0.58 3.68
C THR A 6 9.30 0.48 3.45
N VAL A 7 8.50 0.45 4.52
CA VAL A 7 7.03 0.42 4.46
C VAL A 7 6.49 1.68 3.80
N ARG A 8 7.00 2.86 4.17
CA ARG A 8 6.57 4.12 3.56
C ARG A 8 6.84 4.17 2.06
N THR A 9 8.05 3.81 1.63
CA THR A 9 8.41 3.77 0.21
C THR A 9 7.56 2.77 -0.57
N ALA A 10 7.31 1.58 0.01
CA ALA A 10 6.43 0.59 -0.58
C ALA A 10 4.98 1.12 -0.73
N ALA A 11 4.45 1.75 0.32
CA ALA A 11 3.10 2.33 0.32
C ALA A 11 2.97 3.46 -0.71
N GLU A 12 3.93 4.37 -0.79
CA GLU A 12 3.95 5.45 -1.77
C GLU A 12 3.99 4.91 -3.20
N THR A 13 4.80 3.89 -3.45
CA THR A 13 4.92 3.25 -4.77
C THR A 13 3.61 2.58 -5.16
N ALA A 14 3.08 1.71 -4.29
CA ALA A 14 1.82 1.01 -4.54
C ALA A 14 0.65 1.98 -4.74
N TRP A 15 0.56 3.02 -3.90
CA TRP A 15 -0.48 4.04 -4.00
C TRP A 15 -0.40 4.83 -5.31
N THR A 16 0.80 5.21 -5.72
CA THR A 16 1.02 5.97 -6.96
C THR A 16 0.63 5.14 -8.19
N VAL A 17 1.04 3.87 -8.24
CA VAL A 17 0.68 2.96 -9.34
C VAL A 17 -0.83 2.72 -9.37
N TYR A 18 -1.45 2.46 -8.22
CA TYR A 18 -2.88 2.23 -8.14
C TYR A 18 -3.69 3.44 -8.61
N ARG A 19 -3.35 4.66 -8.15
CA ARG A 19 -4.02 5.90 -8.57
C ARG A 19 -3.81 6.23 -10.05
N ALA A 20 -2.67 5.88 -10.63
CA ALA A 20 -2.45 6.05 -12.07
C ALA A 20 -3.45 5.22 -12.90
N ALA A 21 -3.90 4.06 -12.37
CA ALA A 21 -4.92 3.22 -12.99
C ALA A 21 -6.36 3.61 -12.60
N HIS A 22 -6.55 4.33 -11.48
CA HIS A 22 -7.87 4.71 -10.94
C HIS A 22 -7.90 6.24 -10.70
N PRO A 23 -8.13 7.06 -11.74
CA PRO A 23 -8.07 8.52 -11.63
C PRO A 23 -9.15 9.11 -10.73
N ASP A 24 -10.23 8.36 -10.49
CA ASP A 24 -11.36 8.74 -9.63
C ASP A 24 -11.04 8.60 -8.13
N VAL A 25 -9.93 7.94 -7.77
CA VAL A 25 -9.51 7.74 -6.38
C VAL A 25 -8.77 8.98 -5.87
N ASP A 26 -9.31 9.58 -4.80
CA ASP A 26 -8.74 10.76 -4.19
C ASP A 26 -7.38 10.46 -3.52
N VAL A 27 -6.53 11.48 -3.42
CA VAL A 27 -5.22 11.34 -2.77
C VAL A 27 -5.32 11.00 -1.28
N GLN A 28 -6.40 11.42 -0.62
CA GLN A 28 -6.71 11.20 0.79
C GLN A 28 -7.71 10.06 1.04
N ASP A 29 -7.99 9.24 0.04
CA ASP A 29 -8.88 8.09 0.17
C ASP A 29 -8.43 7.14 1.30
N SER A 30 -9.40 6.66 2.08
CA SER A 30 -9.18 5.82 3.27
C SER A 30 -8.37 4.56 2.98
N ARG A 31 -8.39 4.06 1.73
CA ARG A 31 -7.60 2.90 1.30
C ARG A 31 -6.11 3.12 1.48
N ARG A 32 -5.62 4.36 1.46
CA ARG A 32 -4.22 4.68 1.74
C ARG A 32 -3.84 4.29 3.18
N CYS A 33 -4.68 4.63 4.15
CA CYS A 33 -4.47 4.25 5.55
C CYS A 33 -4.53 2.72 5.75
N LEU A 34 -5.44 2.05 5.05
CA LEU A 34 -5.55 0.58 5.07
C LEU A 34 -4.30 -0.08 4.47
N LEU A 35 -3.79 0.45 3.36
CA LEU A 35 -2.56 0.00 2.71
C LEU A 35 -1.36 0.11 3.64
N GLU A 36 -1.13 1.27 4.25
CA GLU A 36 0.01 1.49 5.15
C GLU A 36 -0.03 0.49 6.32
N ARG A 37 -1.21 0.29 6.91
CA ARG A 37 -1.39 -0.67 8.01
C ARG A 37 -1.20 -2.12 7.58
N TYR A 38 -1.63 -2.48 6.38
CA TYR A 38 -1.42 -3.81 5.81
C TYR A 38 0.07 -4.08 5.60
N LEU A 39 0.79 -3.15 4.97
CA LEU A 39 2.21 -3.28 4.69
C LEU A 39 3.06 -3.31 5.97
N GLN A 40 2.67 -2.55 6.98
CA GLN A 40 3.33 -2.59 8.28
C GLN A 40 3.25 -3.99 8.91
N ARG A 41 2.05 -4.58 8.99
CA ARG A 41 1.91 -5.97 9.47
C ARG A 41 2.70 -6.95 8.64
N ARG A 42 2.66 -6.80 7.31
CA ARG A 42 3.37 -7.67 6.38
C ARG A 42 4.89 -7.64 6.61
N ARG A 43 5.45 -6.45 6.87
CA ARG A 43 6.88 -6.26 7.18
C ARG A 43 7.26 -6.86 8.53
N GLU A 44 6.36 -6.81 9.51
CA GLU A 44 6.55 -7.44 10.82
C GLU A 44 6.52 -8.98 10.72
N GLU A 45 5.66 -9.53 9.85
CA GLU A 45 5.53 -10.97 9.64
C GLU A 45 6.66 -11.57 8.78
N ARG A 46 7.26 -10.77 7.89
CA ARG A 46 8.30 -11.23 6.96
C ARG A 46 9.26 -10.12 6.56
N GLU A 47 10.56 -10.41 6.63
CA GLU A 47 11.60 -9.57 6.03
C GLU A 47 11.40 -9.54 4.50
N SER A 48 10.81 -8.44 4.01
CA SER A 48 10.42 -8.25 2.60
C SER A 48 10.85 -6.86 2.15
N ASP A 49 11.65 -6.75 1.09
CA ASP A 49 12.12 -5.45 0.59
C ASP A 49 10.98 -4.54 0.11
N ALA A 50 11.29 -3.25 -0.10
CA ALA A 50 10.31 -2.24 -0.48
C ALA A 50 9.54 -2.61 -1.76
N GLU A 51 10.22 -3.24 -2.73
CA GLU A 51 9.64 -3.62 -4.03
C GLU A 51 8.67 -4.81 -3.90
N GLU A 52 9.00 -5.79 -3.05
CA GLU A 52 8.11 -6.92 -2.75
C GLU A 52 6.88 -6.43 -1.96
N LEU A 53 7.07 -5.54 -0.99
CA LEU A 53 5.97 -4.91 -0.26
C LEU A 53 5.08 -4.06 -1.16
N ALA A 54 5.64 -3.31 -2.11
CA ALA A 54 4.85 -2.54 -3.07
C ALA A 54 3.96 -3.47 -3.92
N SER A 55 4.49 -4.62 -4.35
CA SER A 55 3.74 -5.63 -5.09
C SER A 55 2.57 -6.19 -4.27
N PHE A 56 2.80 -6.51 -2.98
CA PHE A 56 1.71 -6.91 -2.07
C PHE A 56 0.69 -5.79 -1.88
N GLY A 57 1.14 -4.54 -1.78
CA GLY A 57 0.28 -3.37 -1.63
C GLY A 57 -0.66 -3.17 -2.82
N ILE A 58 -0.16 -3.31 -4.05
CA ILE A 58 -0.96 -3.22 -5.27
C ILE A 58 -2.02 -4.34 -5.30
N ALA A 59 -1.60 -5.57 -5.01
CA ALA A 59 -2.53 -6.71 -4.98
C ALA A 59 -3.63 -6.52 -3.92
N TYR A 60 -3.28 -6.01 -2.75
CA TYR A 60 -4.23 -5.69 -1.68
C TYR A 60 -5.24 -4.61 -2.11
N LEU A 61 -4.77 -3.53 -2.76
CA LEU A 61 -5.64 -2.46 -3.26
C LEU A 61 -6.65 -2.95 -4.32
N HIS A 62 -6.24 -3.85 -5.21
CA HIS A 62 -7.15 -4.45 -6.19
C HIS A 62 -8.20 -5.39 -5.58
N GLN A 63 -7.96 -5.89 -4.36
CA GLN A 63 -8.89 -6.76 -3.64
C GLN A 63 -9.84 -5.97 -2.73
N LEU A 64 -9.53 -4.70 -2.43
CA LEU A 64 -10.39 -3.85 -1.62
C LEU A 64 -11.67 -3.52 -2.38
N PRO A 65 -12.85 -3.73 -1.78
CA PRO A 65 -14.10 -3.34 -2.39
C PRO A 65 -14.19 -1.81 -2.53
N GLU A 66 -14.96 -1.37 -3.53
CA GLU A 66 -15.18 0.06 -3.82
C GLU A 66 -15.90 0.80 -2.66
N ASP A 67 -16.55 0.06 -1.76
CA ASP A 67 -17.32 0.56 -0.60
C ASP A 67 -16.57 0.51 0.76
N GLU A 68 -15.39 -0.09 0.87
CA GLU A 68 -14.61 -0.02 2.12
C GLU A 68 -13.79 1.29 2.17
N CYS A 69 -14.47 2.37 2.56
CA CYS A 69 -13.90 3.67 2.90
C CYS A 69 -14.15 4.04 4.37
#